data_AF-A0A9W7ASP1-F1
#
_entry.id   AF-A0A9W7ASP1-F1
#
_cell.length_a   1.000
_cell.length_b   1.000
_cell.length_c   1.000
_cell.angle_alpha   90.00
_cell.angle_beta   90.00
_cell.angle_gamma   90.00
#
_symmetry.space_group_name_H-M   'P 1'
#
loop_
_entity.id
_entity.type
_entity.pdbx_description
1 polymer ?
#
loop_
_entity_poly.entity_id
_entity_poly.type
_entity_poly.pdbx_seq_one_letter_code
_entity_poly.pdbx_strand_id
1 'polypeptide(L)'
;AAEWERNFQSLVNYKKGEGDCLVPDRFKTVDGGKLGWWVGTQRNAYKNGKLSADRVKKLEEVSFVWDSLAAEWEENFQALLDYKKEEGNSLVPQKYKTVEGAYLGQWVGTQRKKKKR
;
A
#
# COMPACT_ATOMS: atom_id res chain seq x y z
N ALA A 1 -8.03 -7.18 -23.88
CA ALA A 1 -7.33 -5.90 -23.65
C ALA A 1 -8.23 -4.86 -22.98
N ALA A 2 -9.48 -4.67 -23.44
CA ALA A 2 -10.42 -3.66 -22.90
C ALA A 2 -10.64 -3.72 -21.38
N GLU A 3 -10.78 -4.92 -20.80
CA GLU A 3 -10.98 -5.07 -19.35
C GLU A 3 -9.76 -4.65 -18.52
N TRP A 4 -8.55 -4.95 -19.03
CA TRP A 4 -7.31 -4.53 -18.36
C TRP A 4 -7.21 -3.00 -18.33
N GLU A 5 -7.51 -2.34 -19.46
CA GLU A 5 -7.50 -0.88 -19.54
C GLU A 5 -8.57 -0.26 -18.63
N ARG A 6 -9.78 -0.83 -18.56
CA ARG A 6 -10.82 -0.37 -17.63
C ARG A 6 -10.36 -0.42 -16.16
N ASN A 7 -9.70 -1.50 -15.76
CA ASN A 7 -9.18 -1.64 -14.40
C ASN A 7 -8.00 -0.70 -14.15
N PHE A 8 -7.14 -0.47 -15.16
CA PHE A 8 -6.08 0.51 -15.09
C PHE A 8 -6.63 1.94 -14.90
N GLN A 9 -7.68 2.33 -15.64
CA GLN A 9 -8.35 3.61 -15.41
C GLN A 9 -8.97 3.72 -14.01
N SER A 10 -9.48 2.60 -13.48
CA SER A 10 -9.98 2.54 -12.10
C SER A 10 -8.86 2.76 -11.07
N LEU A 11 -7.66 2.22 -11.32
CA LEU A 11 -6.46 2.48 -10.50
C LEU A 11 -6.03 3.94 -10.57
N VAL A 12 -6.04 4.55 -11.76
CA VAL A 12 -5.73 5.98 -11.94
C VAL A 12 -6.69 6.84 -11.15
N ASN A 13 -7.99 6.51 -11.17
CA ASN A 13 -9.00 7.23 -10.39
C ASN A 13 -8.81 7.03 -8.88
N TYR A 14 -8.46 5.82 -8.43
CA TYR A 14 -8.11 5.55 -7.04
C TYR A 14 -6.95 6.43 -6.58
N LYS A 15 -5.86 6.48 -7.37
CA LYS A 15 -4.69 7.33 -7.07
C LYS A 15 -5.04 8.81 -6.96
N LYS A 16 -5.97 9.31 -7.77
CA LYS A 16 -6.43 10.71 -7.68
C LYS A 16 -7.19 11.00 -6.38
N GLY A 17 -7.85 10.01 -5.79
CA GLY A 17 -8.59 10.15 -4.54
C GLY A 17 -7.73 9.98 -3.29
N GLU A 18 -6.95 8.90 -3.24
CA GLU A 18 -6.17 8.50 -2.05
C GLU A 18 -4.73 9.04 -2.09
N GLY A 19 -4.24 9.45 -3.26
CA GLY A 19 -2.85 9.93 -3.45
C GLY A 19 -1.83 8.83 -3.76
N ASP A 20 -2.17 7.57 -3.55
CA ASP A 20 -1.28 6.42 -3.75
C ASP A 20 -1.90 5.27 -4.57
N CYS A 21 -1.14 4.18 -4.72
CA CYS A 21 -1.61 2.92 -5.34
C CYS A 21 -1.68 1.77 -4.34
N LEU A 22 -1.83 2.07 -3.05
CA LEU A 22 -1.99 1.11 -1.95
C LEU A 22 -3.45 0.65 -1.87
N VAL A 23 -3.95 0.07 -2.95
CA VAL A 23 -5.32 -0.44 -3.01
C VAL A 23 -5.47 -1.64 -2.05
N PRO A 24 -6.40 -1.59 -1.07
CA PRO A 24 -6.68 -2.73 -0.20
C PRO A 24 -7.17 -3.95 -1.00
N ASP A 25 -6.78 -5.16 -0.60
CA ASP A 25 -7.11 -6.41 -1.32
C ASP A 25 -8.61 -6.60 -1.60
N ARG A 26 -9.47 -6.15 -0.67
CA ARG A 26 -10.93 -6.26 -0.77
C ARG A 26 -11.61 -5.00 -1.32
N PHE A 27 -10.85 -4.01 -1.77
CA PHE A 27 -11.39 -2.78 -2.31
C PHE A 27 -12.20 -3.03 -3.58
N LYS A 28 -13.38 -2.40 -3.63
CA LYS A 28 -14.29 -2.42 -4.77
C LYS A 28 -14.50 -1.00 -5.27
N THR A 29 -14.49 -0.82 -6.58
CA THR A 29 -14.87 0.46 -7.20
C THR A 29 -16.37 0.68 -7.02
N VAL A 30 -16.81 1.94 -7.19
CA VAL A 30 -18.22 2.35 -7.13
C VAL A 30 -19.08 1.52 -8.09
N ASP A 31 -18.54 1.18 -9.25
CA ASP A 31 -19.22 0.33 -10.26
C ASP A 31 -19.18 -1.18 -9.95
N GLY A 32 -18.75 -1.57 -8.74
CA GLY A 32 -18.65 -2.97 -8.30
C GLY A 32 -17.41 -3.72 -8.79
N GLY A 33 -16.46 -3.05 -9.44
CA GLY A 33 -15.22 -3.65 -9.94
C GLY A 33 -14.28 -4.05 -8.79
N LYS A 34 -13.70 -5.25 -8.85
CA LYS A 34 -12.81 -5.79 -7.80
C LYS A 34 -11.37 -5.30 -7.99
N LEU A 35 -11.14 -3.99 -7.85
CA LEU A 35 -9.84 -3.37 -8.11
C LEU A 35 -8.73 -3.93 -7.20
N GLY A 36 -9.01 -4.17 -5.91
CA GLY A 36 -8.01 -4.77 -5.00
C GLY A 36 -7.50 -6.13 -5.47
N TRP A 37 -8.43 -6.99 -5.91
CA TRP A 37 -8.07 -8.29 -6.49
C TRP A 37 -7.29 -8.17 -7.80
N TRP A 38 -7.67 -7.21 -8.66
CA TRP A 38 -6.95 -6.97 -9.93
C TRP A 38 -5.52 -6.47 -9.69
N VAL A 39 -5.32 -5.56 -8.73
CA VAL A 39 -4.01 -5.07 -8.27
C VAL A 39 -3.15 -6.23 -7.77
N GLY A 40 -3.70 -7.07 -6.89
CA GLY A 40 -3.01 -8.28 -6.43
C GLY A 40 -2.64 -9.24 -7.57
N THR A 41 -3.50 -9.34 -8.59
CA THR A 41 -3.21 -10.12 -9.80
C THR A 41 -2.04 -9.52 -10.60
N GLN A 42 -1.96 -8.18 -10.72
CA GLN A 42 -0.84 -7.54 -11.41
C GLN A 42 0.48 -7.76 -10.66
N ARG A 43 0.50 -7.61 -9.32
CA ARG A 43 1.68 -7.87 -8.49
C ARG A 43 2.17 -9.32 -8.64
N ASN A 44 1.26 -10.29 -8.60
CA ASN A 44 1.59 -11.70 -8.82
C ASN A 44 2.09 -11.98 -10.24
N ALA A 45 1.48 -11.38 -11.26
CA ALA A 45 1.92 -11.54 -12.64
C ALA A 45 3.34 -10.97 -12.86
N TYR A 46 3.64 -9.81 -12.27
CA TYR A 46 4.96 -9.18 -12.32
C TYR A 46 6.02 -10.04 -11.64
N LYS A 47 5.76 -10.51 -10.41
CA LYS A 47 6.68 -11.38 -9.65
C LYS A 47 7.02 -12.68 -10.39
N ASN A 48 6.06 -13.21 -11.15
CA ASN A 48 6.23 -14.43 -11.93
C ASN A 48 6.73 -14.19 -13.36
N GLY A 49 7.06 -12.95 -13.74
CA GLY A 49 7.52 -12.60 -15.10
C GLY A 49 6.46 -12.80 -16.19
N LYS A 50 5.18 -12.86 -15.82
CA LYS A 50 4.03 -13.09 -16.72
C LYS A 50 3.36 -11.81 -17.20
N LEU A 51 3.78 -10.66 -16.67
CA LEU A 51 3.25 -9.36 -17.05
C LEU A 51 4.04 -8.81 -18.24
N SER A 52 3.34 -8.35 -19.29
CA SER A 52 4.00 -7.80 -20.47
C SER A 52 4.71 -6.48 -20.17
N ALA A 53 5.81 -6.20 -20.86
CA ALA A 53 6.59 -4.98 -20.69
C ALA A 53 5.75 -3.70 -20.83
N ASP A 54 4.84 -3.65 -21.81
CA ASP A 54 3.94 -2.50 -22.00
C ASP A 54 3.03 -2.24 -20.79
N ARG A 55 2.57 -3.30 -20.12
CA ARG A 55 1.72 -3.18 -18.93
C ARG A 55 2.52 -2.76 -17.71
N VAL A 56 3.75 -3.27 -17.58
CA VAL A 56 4.70 -2.83 -16.54
C VAL A 56 4.95 -1.34 -16.69
N LYS A 57 5.30 -0.89 -17.90
CA LYS A 57 5.58 0.52 -18.19
C LYS A 57 4.39 1.43 -17.84
N LYS A 58 3.17 1.05 -18.25
CA LYS A 58 1.95 1.80 -17.89
C LYS A 58 1.72 1.87 -16.37
N LEU A 59 2.01 0.80 -15.63
CA LEU A 59 1.87 0.79 -14.17
C LEU A 59 2.97 1.64 -13.50
N GLU A 60 4.18 1.64 -14.04
CA GLU A 60 5.28 2.50 -13.55
C GLU A 60 5.00 3.99 -13.79
N GLU A 61 4.37 4.36 -14.90
CA GLU A 61 3.94 5.74 -15.19
C GLU A 61 2.98 6.31 -14.13
N VAL A 62 2.21 5.43 -13.47
CA VAL A 62 1.32 5.82 -12.37
C VAL A 62 1.95 5.58 -11.00
N SER A 63 3.25 5.35 -10.91
CA SER A 63 3.97 5.06 -9.66
C SER A 63 3.37 3.89 -8.89
N PHE A 64 2.98 2.82 -9.61
CA PHE A 64 2.33 1.67 -9.02
C PHE A 64 3.21 0.99 -7.96
N VAL A 65 2.62 0.73 -6.79
CA VAL A 65 3.31 0.05 -5.70
C VAL A 65 3.27 -1.46 -5.91
N TRP A 66 4.40 -2.02 -6.34
CA TRP A 66 4.59 -3.46 -6.56
C TRP A 66 4.64 -4.26 -5.26
N ASP A 67 5.27 -3.70 -4.23
CA ASP A 67 5.37 -4.30 -2.90
C ASP A 67 4.64 -3.44 -1.88
N SER A 68 3.38 -3.79 -1.62
CA SER A 68 2.55 -3.08 -0.64
C SER A 68 3.06 -3.22 0.79
N LEU A 69 3.73 -4.33 1.12
CA LEU A 69 4.25 -4.54 2.47
C LEU A 69 5.48 -3.66 2.71
N ALA A 70 6.34 -3.49 1.71
CA ALA A 70 7.46 -2.57 1.78
C ALA A 70 6.99 -1.11 1.91
N ALA A 71 5.98 -0.72 1.14
CA ALA A 71 5.41 0.62 1.23
C ALA A 71 4.72 0.89 2.58
N GLU A 72 3.90 -0.05 3.07
CA GLU A 72 3.29 0.04 4.40
C GLU A 72 4.36 0.06 5.50
N TRP A 73 5.48 -0.65 5.32
CA TRP A 73 6.60 -0.58 6.25
C TRP A 73 7.23 0.80 6.28
N GLU A 74 7.48 1.41 5.11
CA GLU A 74 8.08 2.73 5.00
C GLU A 74 7.16 3.80 5.60
N GLU A 75 5.86 3.74 5.34
CA GLU A 75 4.87 4.64 5.92
C GLU A 75 4.84 4.54 7.45
N ASN A 76 4.77 3.32 8.00
CA ASN A 76 4.81 3.12 9.45
C ASN A 76 6.16 3.56 10.05
N PHE A 77 7.26 3.38 9.33
CA PHE A 77 8.58 3.82 9.78
C PHE A 77 8.68 5.34 9.81
N GLN A 78 8.19 6.02 8.77
CA GLN A 78 8.12 7.47 8.72
C GLN A 78 7.23 8.02 9.86
N ALA A 79 6.05 7.42 10.07
CA ALA A 79 5.19 7.80 11.19
C ALA A 79 5.84 7.60 12.57
N LEU A 80 6.71 6.59 12.73
CA LEU A 80 7.51 6.42 13.94
C LEU A 80 8.57 7.52 14.11
N LEU A 81 9.19 7.97 13.02
CA LEU A 81 10.14 9.09 13.05
C LEU A 81 9.45 10.39 13.45
N ASP A 82 8.26 10.64 12.90
CA ASP A 82 7.47 11.82 13.22
C ASP A 82 6.99 11.79 14.69
N TYR A 83 6.48 10.65 15.16
CA TYR A 83 6.17 10.44 16.58
C TYR A 83 7.38 10.72 17.48
N LYS A 84 8.57 10.21 17.10
CA LYS A 84 9.79 10.42 17.88
C LYS A 84 10.21 11.89 17.89
N LYS A 85 9.97 12.63 16.82
CA LYS A 85 10.26 14.06 16.72
C LYS A 85 9.32 14.88 17.62
N GLU A 86 8.06 14.49 17.71
CA GLU A 86 7.04 15.17 18.54
C GLU A 86 7.19 14.86 20.03
N GLU A 87 7.29 13.57 20.38
CA GLU A 87 7.27 13.09 21.78
C GLU A 87 8.68 12.92 22.38
N GLY A 88 9.73 13.09 21.56
CA GLY A 88 11.13 12.89 21.96
C GLY A 88 11.53 11.44 22.23
N ASN A 89 10.62 10.47 22.03
CA ASN A 89 10.85 9.07 22.33
C ASN A 89 10.10 8.14 21.35
N SER A 90 10.46 6.86 21.31
CA SER A 90 9.83 5.85 20.46
C SER A 90 8.90 4.89 21.24
N LEU A 91 8.36 5.34 22.38
CA LEU A 91 7.46 4.58 23.25
C LEU A 91 6.01 4.71 22.81
N VAL A 92 5.75 4.42 21.53
CA VAL A 92 4.40 4.48 20.95
C VAL A 92 3.44 3.61 21.77
N PRO A 93 2.34 4.18 22.31
CA PRO A 93 1.31 3.43 23.02
C PRO A 93 0.67 2.38 22.11
N GLN A 94 0.32 1.20 22.62
CA GLN A 94 -0.20 0.10 21.81
C GLN A 94 -1.48 0.45 21.01
N LYS A 95 -2.31 1.35 21.56
CA LYS A 95 -3.56 1.81 20.93
C LYS A 95 -3.38 3.09 20.09
N TYR A 96 -2.17 3.62 19.98
CA TYR A 96 -1.90 4.83 19.22
C TYR A 96 -2.18 4.59 17.73
N LYS A 97 -2.88 5.54 17.12
CA LYS A 97 -3.14 5.63 15.69
C LYS A 97 -2.58 6.95 15.18
N THR A 98 -2.01 6.94 13.99
CA THR A 98 -1.58 8.16 13.31
C THR A 98 -2.82 8.95 12.85
N VAL A 99 -2.60 10.19 12.42
CA VAL A 99 -3.67 11.04 11.87
C VAL A 99 -4.25 10.42 10.60
N GLU A 100 -3.42 9.70 9.85
CA GLU A 100 -3.74 8.93 8.64
C GLU A 100 -4.45 7.60 8.96
N GLY A 101 -4.68 7.30 10.24
CA GLY A 101 -5.42 6.12 10.68
C GLY A 101 -4.58 4.83 10.77
N ALA A 102 -3.26 4.90 10.53
CA ALA A 102 -2.36 3.77 10.67
C ALA A 102 -2.22 3.34 12.14
N TYR A 103 -2.30 2.04 12.42
CA TYR A 103 -2.19 1.48 13.77
C TYR A 103 -0.72 1.35 14.22
N LEU A 104 0.00 2.47 14.25
CA LEU A 104 1.43 2.52 14.53
C LEU A 104 1.81 1.81 15.85
N GLY A 105 0.99 1.93 16.89
CA GLY A 105 1.22 1.24 18.17
C GLY A 105 1.26 -0.29 18.07
N GLN A 106 0.40 -0.87 17.22
CA GLN A 106 0.39 -2.31 16.97
C GLN A 106 1.58 -2.73 16.11
N TRP A 107 1.92 -1.94 15.09
CA TRP A 107 3.07 -2.19 14.23
C TRP A 107 4.38 -2.17 15.03
N VAL A 108 4.62 -1.14 15.85
CA VAL A 108 5.79 -1.04 16.73
C VAL A 108 5.85 -2.22 17.70
N GLY A 109 4.71 -2.60 18.29
CA GLY A 109 4.61 -3.78 19.13
C GLY A 109 5.03 -5.08 18.42
N THR A 110 4.67 -5.22 17.14
CA THR A 110 5.07 -6.35 16.29
C THR A 110 6.58 -6.34 16.03
N GLN A 111 7.18 -5.19 15.71
CA GLN A 111 8.63 -5.08 15.50
C GLN A 111 9.42 -5.40 16.77
N ARG A 112 8.96 -4.95 17.95
CA ARG A 112 9.57 -5.27 19.25
C ARG A 112 9.56 -6.78 19.53
N LYS A 113 8.51 -7.50 19.12
CA LYS A 113 8.44 -8.98 19.26
C LYS A 113 9.40 -9.68 18.31
N LYS A 114 9.55 -9.20 17.07
CA LYS A 114 10.48 -9.79 16.09
C LYS A 114 11.94 -9.71 16.52
N LYS A 115 12.36 -8.61 17.17
CA LYS A 115 13.74 -8.45 17.70
C LYS A 115 14.06 -9.34 18.92
N LYS A 116 13.03 -9.82 19.63
CA LYS A 116 13.20 -10.72 20.80
C LYS A 116 13.32 -12.20 20.43
N ARG A 117 13.23 -12.56 19.15
CA ARG A 117 13.46 -13.91 18.64
C ARG A 117 14.83 -13.96 17.98
#